data_AF-A0A2D6FNM1-F1
#
_entry.id   AF-A0A2D6FNM1-F1
#
_cell.length_a   1.000
_cell.length_b   1.000
_cell.length_c   1.000
_cell.angle_alpha   90.00
_cell.angle_beta   90.00
_cell.angle_gamma   90.00
#
_symmetry.space_group_name_H-M   'P 1'
#
loop_
_entity.id
_entity.type
_entity.pdbx_description
1 polymer ?
#
loop_
_entity_poly.entity_id
_entity_poly.type
_entity_poly.pdbx_seq_one_letter_code
_entity_poly.pdbx_strand_id
1 'polypeptide(L)'
;MRTLKKKGGTIKMKNENQNEIVTVDLSKFGFREIDMAAKLLKEYANNEPQDISDGVTLNLNMNSGKVFLSDEDYNCFLLTDHDKIEQWHNCPYCGHEGFKADMEHEPQDKECNEYMNQLFFSFLKQEGE
;
A
#
# COMPACT_ATOMS: atom_id res chain seq x y z
N MET A 1 10.40 23.81 50.13
CA MET A 1 11.20 22.59 50.36
C MET A 1 10.27 21.44 50.75
N ARG A 2 9.84 20.63 49.77
CA ARG A 2 9.27 19.30 49.98
C ARG A 2 9.81 18.41 48.86
N THR A 3 10.74 17.55 49.22
CA THR A 3 11.45 16.63 48.34
C THR A 3 10.65 15.33 48.25
N LEU A 4 10.28 14.89 47.05
CA LEU A 4 9.75 13.53 46.83
C LEU A 4 10.71 12.76 45.92
N LYS A 5 11.45 11.83 46.54
CA LYS A 5 12.29 10.83 45.87
C LYS A 5 11.38 9.84 45.11
N LYS A 6 11.48 9.75 43.78
CA LYS A 6 10.96 8.59 43.04
C LYS A 6 12.02 7.48 43.07
N LYS A 7 11.74 6.41 43.80
CA LYS A 7 12.48 5.14 43.74
C LYS A 7 12.27 4.51 42.36
N GLY A 8 13.35 3.94 41.83
CA GLY A 8 13.38 3.27 40.54
C GLY A 8 12.29 2.21 40.41
N GLY A 9 11.51 2.33 39.35
CA GLY A 9 10.61 1.34 38.83
C GLY A 9 10.42 1.66 37.37
N THR A 10 10.87 0.78 36.48
CA THR A 10 10.64 0.91 35.05
C THR A 10 9.14 0.80 34.82
N ILE A 11 8.49 1.91 34.49
CA ILE A 11 7.12 1.89 33.98
C ILE A 11 7.25 1.26 32.58
N LYS A 12 6.97 -0.04 32.46
CA LYS A 12 6.62 -0.61 31.16
C LYS A 12 5.29 0.01 30.78
N MET A 13 5.33 1.10 30.01
CA MET A 13 4.17 1.58 29.28
C MET A 13 3.73 0.39 28.41
N LYS A 14 2.69 -0.34 28.82
CA LYS A 14 1.96 -1.17 27.88
C LYS A 14 1.31 -0.16 26.94
N ASN A 15 1.84 -0.03 25.72
CA ASN A 15 1.10 0.65 24.66
C ASN A 15 -0.15 -0.20 24.42
N GLU A 16 -1.22 0.13 25.13
CA GLU A 16 -2.54 -0.41 24.89
C GLU A 16 -3.00 0.10 23.52
N ASN A 17 -3.07 -0.84 22.57
CA ASN A 17 -3.71 -0.77 21.26
C ASN A 17 -3.77 0.61 20.61
N GLN A 18 -2.67 1.01 19.96
CA GLN A 18 -2.85 1.68 18.68
C GLN A 18 -3.35 0.59 17.72
N ASN A 19 -4.57 0.73 17.20
CA ASN A 19 -5.05 -0.13 16.11
C ASN A 19 -4.12 0.11 14.93
N GLU A 20 -3.13 -0.76 14.77
CA GLU A 20 -2.21 -0.74 13.66
C GLU A 20 -3.02 -1.03 12.39
N ILE A 21 -3.14 -0.05 11.50
CA ILE A 21 -3.93 -0.16 10.27
C ILE A 21 -3.17 -0.98 9.23
N VAL A 22 -1.84 -0.82 9.18
CA VAL A 22 -0.94 -1.53 8.28
C VAL A 22 0.22 -2.09 9.08
N THR A 23 0.58 -3.35 8.84
CA THR A 23 1.71 -4.01 9.50
C THR A 23 2.61 -4.75 8.52
N VAL A 24 3.92 -4.75 8.81
CA VAL A 24 4.94 -5.58 8.14
C VAL A 24 5.29 -6.83 8.95
N ASP A 25 4.68 -7.00 10.13
CA ASP A 25 4.94 -8.12 11.02
C ASP A 25 4.21 -9.37 10.51
N LEU A 26 4.95 -10.25 9.83
CA LEU A 26 4.45 -11.53 9.30
C LEU A 26 3.78 -12.41 10.36
N SER A 27 4.10 -12.27 11.65
CA SER A 27 3.41 -13.04 12.70
C SER A 27 1.93 -12.65 12.88
N LYS A 28 1.52 -11.51 12.33
CA LYS A 28 0.13 -11.03 12.30
C LYS A 28 -0.65 -11.48 11.07
N PHE A 29 0.02 -12.10 10.10
CA PHE A 29 -0.64 -12.61 8.89
C PHE A 29 -1.31 -13.95 9.22
N GLY A 30 -2.58 -14.10 8.87
CA GLY A 30 -3.25 -15.40 8.90
C GLY A 30 -2.84 -16.26 7.71
N PHE A 31 -3.28 -17.52 7.68
CA PHE A 31 -2.94 -18.45 6.59
C PHE A 31 -3.37 -17.94 5.21
N ARG A 32 -4.51 -17.24 5.13
CA ARG A 32 -5.01 -16.66 3.89
C ARG A 32 -4.10 -15.52 3.42
N GLU A 33 -3.72 -14.64 4.32
CA GLU A 33 -2.82 -13.51 4.03
C GLU A 33 -1.42 -14.00 3.66
N ILE A 34 -0.94 -15.09 4.27
CA ILE A 34 0.33 -15.74 3.87
C ILE A 34 0.24 -16.30 2.44
N ASP A 35 -0.87 -16.95 2.06
CA ASP A 35 -1.06 -17.42 0.67
C ASP A 35 -1.09 -16.25 -0.33
N MET A 36 -1.77 -15.16 0.02
CA MET A 36 -1.78 -13.93 -0.78
C MET A 36 -0.37 -13.33 -0.91
N ALA A 37 0.37 -13.24 0.19
CA ALA A 37 1.76 -12.78 0.18
C ALA A 37 2.64 -13.66 -0.72
N ALA A 38 2.49 -14.98 -0.65
CA ALA A 38 3.24 -15.91 -1.48
C ALA A 38 2.95 -15.72 -2.97
N LYS A 39 1.69 -15.53 -3.36
CA LYS A 39 1.31 -15.24 -4.75
C LYS A 39 1.85 -13.89 -5.21
N LEU A 40 1.74 -12.86 -4.37
CA LEU A 40 2.20 -11.51 -4.69
C LEU A 40 3.71 -11.47 -4.89
N LEU A 41 4.48 -12.08 -3.97
CA LEU A 41 5.93 -12.18 -4.08
C LEU A 41 6.37 -13.03 -5.28
N LYS A 42 5.62 -14.09 -5.60
CA LYS A 42 5.89 -14.91 -6.79
C LYS A 42 5.69 -14.10 -8.07
N GLU A 43 4.61 -13.33 -8.17
CA GLU A 43 4.37 -12.50 -9.33
C GLU A 43 5.40 -11.37 -9.43
N TYR A 44 5.71 -10.70 -8.32
CA TYR A 44 6.78 -9.69 -8.25
C TYR A 44 8.14 -10.24 -8.71
N ALA A 45 8.51 -11.46 -8.29
CA ALA A 45 9.76 -12.09 -8.73
C ALA A 45 9.80 -12.44 -10.22
N ASN A 46 8.63 -12.64 -10.86
CA ASN A 46 8.54 -12.97 -12.29
C ASN A 46 8.33 -11.73 -13.17
N ASN A 47 7.60 -10.73 -12.67
CA ASN A 47 7.09 -9.58 -13.38
C ASN A 47 7.12 -8.36 -12.45
N GLU A 48 8.33 -7.89 -12.10
CA GLU A 48 8.51 -6.68 -11.30
C GLU A 48 7.84 -5.48 -11.99
N PRO A 49 6.96 -4.71 -11.32
CA PRO A 49 6.36 -3.51 -11.89
C PRO A 49 7.45 -2.50 -12.26
N GLN A 50 7.37 -1.90 -13.45
CA GLN A 50 8.38 -0.94 -13.89
C GLN A 50 8.42 0.34 -13.04
N ASP A 51 7.28 0.73 -12.50
CA ASP A 51 7.11 1.96 -11.71
C ASP A 51 7.39 1.75 -10.21
N ILE A 52 7.91 0.59 -9.80
CA ILE A 52 8.27 0.34 -8.40
C ILE A 52 9.59 1.04 -8.06
N SER A 53 9.61 1.75 -6.94
CA SER A 53 10.80 2.40 -6.40
C SER A 53 11.57 1.49 -5.43
N ASP A 54 12.67 2.00 -4.88
CA ASP A 54 13.45 1.30 -3.86
C ASP A 54 12.67 1.16 -2.53
N GLY A 55 13.21 0.37 -1.59
CA GLY A 55 12.65 0.27 -0.25
C GLY A 55 11.35 -0.54 -0.15
N VAL A 56 11.13 -1.48 -1.08
CA VAL A 56 9.94 -2.32 -1.15
C VAL A 56 9.72 -3.12 0.14
N THR A 57 8.52 -3.03 0.69
CA THR A 57 8.07 -3.75 1.89
C THR A 57 6.80 -4.54 1.61
N LEU A 58 6.66 -5.70 2.25
CA LEU A 58 5.43 -6.50 2.22
C LEU A 58 4.55 -6.12 3.41
N ASN A 59 3.32 -5.70 3.12
CA ASN A 59 2.41 -5.11 4.08
C ASN A 59 1.06 -5.84 4.11
N LEU A 60 0.44 -5.87 5.29
CA LEU A 60 -0.94 -6.31 5.50
C LEU A 60 -1.75 -5.12 6.03
N ASN A 61 -2.81 -4.77 5.32
CA ASN A 61 -3.85 -3.88 5.84
C ASN A 61 -4.75 -4.68 6.78
N MET A 62 -4.68 -4.39 8.07
CA MET A 62 -5.39 -5.12 9.14
C MET A 62 -6.90 -4.90 9.11
N ASN A 63 -7.39 -3.84 8.47
CA ASN A 63 -8.82 -3.56 8.35
C ASN A 63 -9.45 -4.33 7.17
N SER A 64 -8.76 -4.39 6.02
CA SER A 64 -9.28 -5.03 4.81
C SER A 64 -8.80 -6.48 4.61
N GLY A 65 -7.74 -6.89 5.32
CA GLY A 65 -7.07 -8.17 5.10
C GLY A 65 -6.40 -8.26 3.74
N LYS A 66 -6.08 -7.14 3.10
CA LYS A 66 -5.36 -7.09 1.83
C LYS A 66 -3.86 -7.08 2.09
N VAL A 67 -3.14 -7.86 1.29
CA VAL A 67 -1.68 -7.90 1.29
C VAL A 67 -1.18 -7.16 0.06
N PHE A 68 -0.18 -6.31 0.24
CA PHE A 68 0.33 -5.41 -0.79
C PHE A 68 1.83 -5.17 -0.61
N LEU A 69 2.49 -4.79 -1.70
CA LEU A 69 3.83 -4.21 -1.65
C LEU A 69 3.71 -2.69 -1.57
N SER A 70 4.61 -2.05 -0.82
CA SER A 70 4.79 -0.59 -0.93
C SER A 70 6.26 -0.23 -0.97
N ASP A 71 6.58 0.78 -1.75
CA ASP A 71 7.92 1.34 -1.89
C ASP A 71 8.10 2.61 -1.03
N GLU A 72 9.27 3.25 -1.14
CA GLU A 72 9.59 4.47 -0.42
C GLU A 72 8.78 5.71 -0.84
N ASP A 73 8.20 5.68 -2.04
CA ASP A 73 7.36 6.72 -2.60
C ASP A 73 5.87 6.55 -2.23
N TYR A 74 5.57 5.58 -1.35
CA TYR A 74 4.22 5.22 -0.91
C TYR A 74 3.31 4.68 -2.02
N ASN A 75 3.87 4.21 -3.14
CA ASN A 75 3.10 3.47 -4.12
C ASN A 75 2.65 2.14 -3.51
N CYS A 76 1.45 1.70 -3.84
CA CYS A 76 0.89 0.44 -3.35
C CYS A 76 0.67 -0.51 -4.53
N PHE A 77 1.21 -1.72 -4.47
CA PHE A 77 1.05 -2.73 -5.51
C PHE A 77 0.33 -3.96 -4.96
N LEU A 78 -0.74 -4.37 -5.62
CA LEU A 78 -1.61 -5.46 -5.21
C LEU A 78 -1.78 -6.47 -6.33
N LEU A 79 -2.16 -7.70 -5.96
CA LEU A 79 -2.68 -8.64 -6.95
C LEU A 79 -4.10 -8.22 -7.36
N THR A 80 -4.30 -8.11 -8.67
CA THR A 80 -5.62 -8.07 -9.31
C THR A 80 -6.32 -9.43 -9.19
N ASP A 81 -7.59 -9.47 -9.57
CA ASP A 81 -8.38 -10.70 -9.62
C ASP A 81 -7.85 -11.72 -10.66
N HIS A 82 -6.90 -11.32 -11.51
CA HIS A 82 -6.24 -12.15 -12.51
C HIS A 82 -4.81 -12.57 -12.12
N ASP A 83 -4.48 -12.48 -10.83
CA ASP A 83 -3.15 -12.80 -10.28
C ASP A 83 -2.00 -11.99 -10.93
N LYS A 84 -2.31 -10.77 -11.40
CA LYS A 84 -1.32 -9.80 -11.89
C LYS A 84 -1.03 -8.73 -10.85
N ILE A 85 0.24 -8.38 -10.67
CA ILE A 85 0.62 -7.26 -9.82
C ILE A 85 0.33 -5.95 -10.58
N GLU A 86 -0.43 -5.06 -9.96
CA GLU A 86 -0.75 -3.74 -10.50
C GLU A 86 -0.72 -2.70 -9.37
N GLN A 87 -0.39 -1.47 -9.72
CA GLN A 87 -0.44 -0.34 -8.79
C GLN A 87 -1.90 0.00 -8.45
N TRP A 88 -2.16 0.25 -7.18
CA TRP A 88 -3.43 0.78 -6.69
C TRP A 88 -3.34 2.30 -6.64
N HIS A 89 -4.26 2.95 -7.34
CA HIS A 89 -4.30 4.41 -7.46
C HIS A 89 -5.38 4.99 -6.55
N ASN A 90 -5.12 6.22 -6.09
CA ASN A 90 -6.09 7.08 -5.43
C ASN A 90 -6.12 8.41 -6.20
N CYS A 91 -7.31 8.89 -6.55
CA CYS A 91 -7.50 10.20 -7.14
C CYS A 91 -7.48 11.28 -6.03
N PRO A 92 -6.52 12.21 -6.04
CA PRO A 92 -6.37 13.20 -4.96
C PRO A 92 -7.50 14.23 -4.92
N TYR A 93 -8.33 14.31 -5.96
CA TYR A 93 -9.40 15.30 -6.07
C TYR A 93 -10.75 14.80 -5.55
N CYS A 94 -11.14 13.56 -5.91
CA CYS A 94 -12.44 13.00 -5.51
C CYS A 94 -12.33 11.82 -4.53
N GLY A 95 -11.11 11.30 -4.29
CA GLY A 95 -10.88 10.14 -3.45
C GLY A 95 -11.31 8.80 -4.06
N HIS A 96 -11.59 8.75 -5.36
CA HIS A 96 -11.84 7.50 -6.08
C HIS A 96 -10.58 6.64 -6.08
N GLU A 97 -10.72 5.36 -5.80
CA GLU A 97 -9.60 4.42 -5.65
C GLU A 97 -9.83 3.18 -6.50
N GLY A 98 -8.76 2.62 -7.04
CA GLY A 98 -8.86 1.42 -7.86
C GLY A 98 -7.59 1.07 -8.61
N PHE A 99 -7.66 -0.05 -9.34
CA PHE A 99 -6.72 -0.34 -10.41
C PHE A 99 -6.99 0.58 -11.60
N LYS A 100 -6.06 0.66 -12.55
CA LYS A 100 -6.17 1.60 -13.68
C LYS A 100 -7.48 1.47 -14.45
N ALA A 101 -7.95 0.23 -14.65
CA ALA A 101 -9.22 -0.05 -15.33
C ALA A 101 -10.44 0.47 -14.56
N ASP A 102 -10.33 0.62 -13.23
CA ASP A 102 -11.40 1.10 -12.35
C ASP A 102 -11.39 2.62 -12.17
N MET A 103 -10.38 3.32 -12.68
CA MET A 103 -10.15 4.74 -12.43
C MET A 103 -10.85 5.68 -13.45
N GLU A 104 -11.91 5.21 -14.11
CA GLU A 104 -12.73 6.05 -14.99
C GLU A 104 -13.46 7.14 -14.17
N HIS A 105 -13.47 8.37 -14.69
CA HIS A 105 -14.13 9.52 -14.08
C HIS A 105 -15.12 10.15 -15.05
N GLU A 106 -16.09 10.86 -14.50
CA GLU A 106 -17.07 11.60 -15.28
C GLU A 106 -16.39 12.72 -16.12
N PRO A 107 -16.79 12.96 -17.38
CA PRO A 107 -16.13 13.92 -18.27
C PRO A 107 -16.10 15.37 -17.76
N GLN A 108 -17.05 15.75 -16.90
CA GLN A 108 -17.12 17.08 -16.30
C GLN A 108 -16.06 17.33 -15.21
N ASP A 109 -15.46 16.29 -14.65
CA ASP A 109 -14.50 16.39 -13.55
C ASP A 109 -13.09 16.64 -14.08
N LYS A 110 -12.85 17.87 -14.55
CA LYS A 110 -11.61 18.24 -15.26
C LYS A 110 -10.34 17.85 -14.51
N GLU A 111 -10.25 18.16 -13.21
CA GLU A 111 -9.07 17.88 -12.39
C GLU A 111 -8.81 16.38 -12.24
N CYS A 112 -9.87 15.58 -12.03
CA CYS A 112 -9.79 14.13 -11.99
C CYS A 112 -9.33 13.55 -13.33
N ASN A 113 -9.89 14.05 -14.44
CA ASN A 113 -9.52 13.61 -15.79
C ASN A 113 -8.08 14.02 -16.15
N GLU A 114 -7.61 15.19 -15.71
CA GLU A 114 -6.22 15.61 -15.89
C GLU A 114 -5.25 14.69 -15.14
N TYR A 115 -5.57 14.30 -13.90
CA TYR A 115 -4.82 13.28 -13.17
C TYR A 115 -4.82 11.93 -13.89
N MET A 116 -5.98 11.49 -14.37
CA MET A 116 -6.07 10.25 -15.17
C MET A 116 -5.20 10.30 -16.42
N ASN A 117 -5.21 11.42 -17.14
CA ASN A 117 -4.34 11.59 -18.29
C ASN A 117 -2.87 11.49 -17.89
N GLN A 118 -2.44 12.05 -16.76
CA GLN A 118 -1.07 11.91 -16.28
C GLN A 118 -0.70 10.44 -16.00
N LEU A 119 -1.59 9.67 -15.36
CA LEU A 119 -1.43 8.22 -15.15
C LEU A 119 -1.37 7.43 -16.48
N PHE A 120 -2.11 7.87 -17.50
CA PHE A 120 -2.07 7.24 -18.83
C PHE A 120 -0.83 7.65 -19.64
N PHE A 121 -0.33 8.87 -19.49
CA PHE A 121 0.85 9.36 -20.21
C PHE A 121 2.18 8.88 -19.62
N SER A 122 2.26 8.62 -18.31
CA SER A 122 3.40 7.89 -17.72
C SER A 122 3.54 6.52 -18.39
N PHE A 123 2.41 5.84 -18.61
CA PHE A 123 2.36 4.52 -19.25
C PHE A 123 2.74 4.53 -20.75
N LEU A 124 2.32 5.53 -21.54
CA LEU A 124 2.66 5.57 -22.97
C LEU A 124 4.14 5.84 -23.26
N LYS A 125 4.90 6.37 -22.29
CA LYS A 125 6.36 6.41 -22.38
C LYS A 125 7.01 5.04 -22.19
N GLN A 126 6.29 4.05 -21.64
CA GLN A 126 6.80 2.73 -21.29
C GLN A 126 6.73 1.70 -22.44
N GLU A 127 5.96 1.94 -23.52
CA GLU A 127 5.91 1.06 -24.71
C GLU A 127 6.76 1.56 -25.90
N GLY A 128 7.56 2.62 -25.68
CA GLY A 128 8.31 3.32 -26.73
C GLY A 128 9.83 3.09 -26.77
N GLU A 129 10.38 2.21 -25.93
CA GLU A 129 11.83 1.89 -25.86
C GLU A 129 12.12 0.39 -26.09
#